data_AF-A0A7Y3MQV2-F1
#
_entry.id   AF-A0A7Y3MQV2-F1
#
_cell.length_a   1.000
_cell.length_b   1.000
_cell.length_c   1.000
_cell.angle_alpha   90.00
_cell.angle_beta   90.00
_cell.angle_gamma   90.00
#
_symmetry.space_group_name_H-M   'P 1'
#
loop_
_entity.id
_entity.type
_entity.pdbx_description
1 polymer ?
#
loop_
_entity_poly.entity_id
_entity_poly.type
_entity_poly.pdbx_seq_one_letter_code
_entity_poly.pdbx_strand_id
1 'polypeptide(L)'
;MKYLFYLLFLVSLTANAQIRAVNIVDNLGYTLSQEPDEVVFVKGYAKPGDGGEGFFIFRPDETKSYKGMFVPLRDGSSKGRWERIRYDYVDISFFGAMPNDNKDDTRAIQDAIDFAFQNGFPQIIIPVGTFLADSLIIRNGTKMRGHYRGTIIKSFSEAKGPDKAKSALLKIDTNAVTNVVIENLSFFGNGHEKMCFYIEGVRKNDVHSGLWKSSFRNIEIRNFSSHSIYLKGGDSYAVNSPNQFISFESVRIKRNSMPGVNALRIEGQNAQLSFLNCTMDSERIEVNRPATSWNVFIRRDPEGGATPAIIKFDTCTIQNSIGAFDIYGASNVSIENCWFENIKTSIRIGEAAKGIVVENNRFANASGYGGLTEGYVINVTGESQVIFERNLVAGKYSGLTIKERGSKIHTSDNYPRQAN
;
A
#
# COMPACT_ATOMS: atom_id res chain seq x y z
N MET A 1 7.42 10.70 28.83
CA MET A 1 7.47 12.18 28.72
C MET A 1 6.24 12.78 27.99
N LYS A 2 5.06 12.10 27.98
CA LYS A 2 3.84 12.55 27.28
C LYS A 2 2.74 13.11 28.19
N TYR A 3 2.96 13.15 29.51
CA TYR A 3 1.97 13.62 30.49
C TYR A 3 2.36 14.91 31.22
N LEU A 4 3.55 15.47 30.95
CA LEU A 4 4.05 16.64 31.68
C LEU A 4 3.60 17.99 31.08
N PHE A 5 3.10 18.00 29.84
CA PHE A 5 2.57 19.22 29.21
C PHE A 5 1.13 19.55 29.58
N TYR A 6 0.36 18.58 30.12
CA TYR A 6 -0.99 18.84 30.60
C TYR A 6 -1.03 19.55 31.96
N LEU A 7 0.08 19.58 32.70
CA LEU A 7 0.11 20.09 34.08
C LEU A 7 0.57 21.55 34.21
N LEU A 8 1.14 22.17 33.16
CA LEU A 8 1.70 23.52 33.23
C LEU A 8 0.84 24.64 32.61
N PHE A 9 -0.37 24.31 32.13
CA PHE A 9 -1.40 25.30 31.77
C PHE A 9 -2.37 25.60 32.94
N LEU A 10 -1.89 25.42 34.18
CA LEU A 10 -2.60 25.70 35.43
C LEU A 10 -1.89 26.82 36.21
N VAL A 11 -1.51 27.90 35.51
CA VAL A 11 -0.99 29.12 36.14
C VAL A 11 -2.05 30.21 36.02
N SER A 12 -2.65 30.55 37.17
CA SER A 12 -3.48 31.74 37.44
C SER A 12 -4.82 31.85 36.68
N LEU A 13 -5.71 30.87 36.86
CA LEU A 13 -7.14 31.08 36.64
C LEU A 13 -7.70 31.92 37.80
N THR A 14 -7.82 33.23 37.61
CA THR A 14 -8.85 34.00 38.31
C THR A 14 -10.20 33.34 38.04
N ALA A 15 -11.03 33.20 39.08
CA ALA A 15 -12.15 32.27 39.21
C ALA A 15 -13.39 32.50 38.28
N ASN A 16 -13.21 32.79 36.99
CA ASN A 16 -14.33 32.86 36.04
C ASN A 16 -13.98 32.78 34.54
N ALA A 17 -12.76 32.40 34.13
CA ALA A 17 -12.50 32.22 32.70
C ALA A 17 -13.16 30.93 32.20
N GLN A 18 -14.42 31.03 31.76
CA GLN A 18 -15.11 29.96 31.05
C GLN A 18 -14.37 29.72 29.72
N ILE A 19 -13.86 28.49 29.52
CA ILE A 19 -13.32 28.10 28.22
C ILE A 19 -14.46 28.17 27.21
N ARG A 20 -14.34 29.09 26.26
CA ARG A 20 -15.32 29.22 25.19
C ARG A 20 -15.30 27.97 24.32
N ALA A 21 -16.49 27.39 24.13
CA ALA A 21 -16.66 26.21 23.31
C ALA A 21 -17.53 26.49 22.08
N VAL A 22 -17.08 26.02 20.93
CA VAL A 22 -17.79 26.09 19.65
C VAL A 22 -18.18 24.67 19.23
N ASN A 23 -19.41 24.47 18.75
CA ASN A 23 -19.90 23.12 18.49
C ASN A 23 -19.17 22.43 17.33
N ILE A 24 -18.90 23.14 16.23
CA ILE A 24 -18.31 22.59 15.00
C ILE A 24 -17.31 23.56 14.37
N VAL A 25 -16.38 23.06 13.56
CA VAL A 25 -15.32 23.85 12.90
C VAL A 25 -15.91 24.97 12.04
N ASP A 26 -17.00 24.71 11.31
CA ASP A 26 -17.64 25.73 10.47
C ASP A 26 -18.16 26.95 11.25
N ASN A 27 -18.52 26.77 12.53
CA ASN A 27 -19.00 27.87 13.37
C ASN A 27 -17.87 28.80 13.83
N LEU A 28 -16.60 28.37 13.77
CA LEU A 28 -15.46 29.21 14.16
C LEU A 28 -15.39 30.50 13.33
N GLY A 29 -15.68 30.43 12.03
CA GLY A 29 -15.63 31.58 11.14
C GLY A 29 -16.60 32.72 11.51
N TYR A 30 -17.60 32.47 12.35
CA TYR A 30 -18.61 33.46 12.79
C TYR A 30 -18.40 33.91 14.25
N THR A 31 -17.28 33.54 14.85
CA THR A 31 -17.01 33.79 16.27
C THR A 31 -16.56 35.24 16.46
N LEU A 32 -17.37 36.06 17.16
CA LEU A 32 -17.27 37.54 17.18
C LEU A 32 -16.24 38.16 18.16
N SER A 33 -15.71 37.39 19.11
CA SER A 33 -14.55 37.84 19.91
C SER A 33 -13.33 37.15 19.32
N GLN A 34 -12.33 37.97 19.01
CA GLN A 34 -11.17 37.65 18.17
C GLN A 34 -9.95 38.41 18.68
N GLU A 35 -9.73 38.42 20.00
CA GLU A 35 -8.51 38.99 20.55
C GLU A 35 -7.30 38.17 20.06
N PRO A 36 -6.15 38.79 19.77
CA PRO A 36 -4.94 38.07 19.44
C PRO A 36 -4.67 36.97 20.48
N ASP A 37 -4.40 35.75 19.99
CA ASP A 37 -4.13 34.58 20.81
C ASP A 37 -5.31 34.05 21.66
N GLU A 38 -6.55 34.48 21.39
CA GLU A 38 -7.76 33.88 21.99
C GLU A 38 -7.78 32.37 21.69
N VAL A 39 -8.04 31.55 22.71
CA VAL A 39 -8.14 30.10 22.59
C VAL A 39 -9.58 29.64 22.77
N VAL A 40 -10.07 28.85 21.83
CA VAL A 40 -11.40 28.24 21.86
C VAL A 40 -11.32 26.73 21.71
N PHE A 41 -12.22 26.01 22.38
CA PHE A 41 -12.38 24.57 22.19
C PHE A 41 -13.48 24.29 21.17
N VAL A 42 -13.16 23.55 20.12
CA VAL A 42 -14.15 23.06 19.15
C VAL A 42 -14.53 21.63 19.50
N LYS A 43 -15.82 21.34 19.58
CA LYS A 43 -16.33 20.02 19.99
C LYS A 43 -16.34 18.96 18.89
N GLY A 44 -16.09 19.32 17.62
CA GLY A 44 -16.04 18.40 16.48
C GLY A 44 -15.87 19.14 15.14
N TYR A 45 -15.68 18.40 14.05
CA TYR A 45 -15.56 18.97 12.71
C TYR A 45 -16.91 19.38 12.12
N ALA A 46 -17.81 18.41 11.94
CA ALA A 46 -19.17 18.55 11.39
C ALA A 46 -20.26 18.32 12.44
N LYS A 47 -19.97 17.58 13.51
CA LYS A 47 -20.85 17.43 14.69
C LYS A 47 -20.02 17.21 15.95
N PRO A 48 -20.50 17.61 17.13
CA PRO A 48 -19.80 17.31 18.38
C PRO A 48 -19.49 15.81 18.53
N GLY A 49 -18.23 15.48 18.85
CA GLY A 49 -17.77 14.11 19.10
C GLY A 49 -17.51 13.27 17.85
N ASP A 50 -17.30 13.88 16.67
CA ASP A 50 -16.90 13.16 15.46
C ASP A 50 -15.38 12.89 15.34
N GLY A 51 -14.60 13.20 16.38
CA GLY A 51 -13.15 13.07 16.40
C GLY A 51 -12.42 14.31 15.88
N GLY A 52 -13.13 15.27 15.29
CA GLY A 52 -12.57 16.52 14.78
C GLY A 52 -12.38 17.62 15.84
N GLU A 53 -12.63 17.33 17.12
CA GLU A 53 -12.48 18.27 18.23
C GLU A 53 -11.04 18.78 18.41
N GLY A 54 -10.87 19.87 19.15
CA GLY A 54 -9.56 20.38 19.52
C GLY A 54 -9.55 21.86 19.87
N PHE A 55 -8.40 22.34 20.32
CA PHE A 55 -8.21 23.76 20.62
C PHE A 55 -7.77 24.51 19.37
N PHE A 56 -8.27 25.73 19.22
CA PHE A 56 -7.90 26.67 18.18
C PHE A 56 -7.44 27.97 18.81
N ILE A 57 -6.45 28.61 18.22
CA ILE A 57 -5.92 29.91 18.59
C ILE A 57 -6.18 30.92 17.48
N PHE A 58 -6.65 32.12 17.83
CA PHE A 58 -6.86 33.17 16.85
C PHE A 58 -5.55 33.86 16.46
N ARG A 59 -5.32 34.02 15.16
CA ARG A 59 -4.14 34.68 14.57
C ARG A 59 -4.62 35.85 13.72
N PRO A 60 -4.49 37.12 14.17
CA PRO A 60 -5.11 38.27 13.51
C PRO A 60 -4.46 38.66 12.18
N ASP A 61 -3.16 38.40 12.01
CA ASP A 61 -2.38 38.85 10.84
C ASP A 61 -2.28 37.79 9.73
N GLU A 62 -3.07 36.73 9.83
CA GLU A 62 -2.88 35.50 9.08
C GLU A 62 -4.13 35.11 8.30
N THR A 63 -4.02 34.94 6.97
CA THR A 63 -5.19 34.74 6.09
C THR A 63 -5.21 33.41 5.34
N LYS A 64 -4.13 32.62 5.41
CA LYS A 64 -4.06 31.30 4.78
C LYS A 64 -5.20 30.43 5.31
N SER A 65 -5.98 29.82 4.41
CA SER A 65 -7.02 28.87 4.77
C SER A 65 -6.59 27.45 4.44
N TYR A 66 -7.02 26.52 5.28
CA TYR A 66 -6.89 25.10 5.02
C TYR A 66 -7.97 24.38 5.83
N LYS A 67 -8.83 23.61 5.17
CA LYS A 67 -9.98 22.96 5.81
C LYS A 67 -9.58 22.26 7.11
N GLY A 68 -10.31 22.51 8.19
CA GLY A 68 -10.10 21.86 9.48
C GLY A 68 -8.90 22.33 10.31
N MET A 69 -7.87 22.89 9.67
CA MET A 69 -6.62 23.32 10.31
C MET A 69 -6.53 24.83 10.44
N PHE A 70 -6.85 25.57 9.38
CA PHE A 70 -6.88 27.04 9.34
C PHE A 70 -8.25 27.51 8.84
N VAL A 71 -9.04 28.07 9.75
CA VAL A 71 -10.41 28.51 9.48
C VAL A 71 -10.41 30.04 9.39
N PRO A 72 -10.56 30.62 8.18
CA PRO A 72 -10.66 32.07 8.04
C PRO A 72 -11.98 32.57 8.63
N LEU A 73 -12.02 33.86 8.95
CA LEU A 73 -13.25 34.54 9.35
C LEU A 73 -14.23 34.65 8.17
N ARG A 74 -15.52 34.59 8.49
CA ARG A 74 -16.65 34.68 7.55
C ARG A 74 -17.57 35.87 7.83
N ASP A 75 -17.15 36.75 8.73
CA ASP A 75 -17.86 37.98 9.11
C ASP A 75 -17.65 39.15 8.13
N GLY A 76 -16.91 38.92 7.04
CA GLY A 76 -16.55 39.93 6.04
C GLY A 76 -15.24 40.66 6.33
N SER A 77 -14.58 40.39 7.48
CA SER A 77 -13.21 40.81 7.69
C SER A 77 -12.26 40.00 6.80
N SER A 78 -11.28 40.68 6.19
CA SER A 78 -10.27 40.04 5.34
C SER A 78 -9.00 39.65 6.11
N LYS A 79 -9.01 39.79 7.44
CA LYS A 79 -7.83 39.61 8.29
C LYS A 79 -8.11 38.62 9.40
N GLY A 80 -7.21 37.66 9.52
CA GLY A 80 -7.16 36.73 10.63
C GLY A 80 -7.78 35.37 10.34
N ARG A 81 -7.38 34.39 11.15
CA ARG A 81 -7.84 33.01 11.09
C ARG A 81 -7.78 32.33 12.45
N TRP A 82 -8.63 31.34 12.64
CA TRP A 82 -8.46 30.35 13.68
C TRP A 82 -7.50 29.28 13.21
N GLU A 83 -6.47 29.02 13.99
CA GLU A 83 -5.50 27.95 13.74
C GLU A 83 -5.65 26.87 14.80
N ARG A 84 -5.82 25.62 14.36
CA ARG A 84 -5.81 24.48 15.27
C ARG A 84 -4.44 24.41 15.96
N ILE A 85 -4.43 24.38 17.30
CA ILE A 85 -3.19 24.19 18.06
C ILE A 85 -2.65 22.80 17.72
N ARG A 86 -1.47 22.76 17.11
CA ARG A 86 -0.96 21.58 16.40
C ARG A 86 -0.13 20.68 17.30
N TYR A 87 -0.14 19.40 16.94
CA TYR A 87 0.83 18.39 17.35
C TYR A 87 1.82 18.12 16.21
N ASP A 88 2.74 17.18 16.40
CA ASP A 88 3.66 16.65 15.38
C ASP A 88 3.00 15.71 14.35
N TYR A 89 1.67 15.69 14.30
CA TYR A 89 0.86 14.84 13.43
C TYR A 89 -0.42 15.54 12.94
N VAL A 90 -1.06 14.92 11.95
CA VAL A 90 -2.32 15.34 11.33
C VAL A 90 -3.30 14.19 11.43
N ASP A 91 -4.46 14.35 12.07
CA ASP A 91 -5.53 13.33 12.09
C ASP A 91 -6.50 13.58 10.93
N ILE A 92 -6.94 12.52 10.24
CA ILE A 92 -7.94 12.64 9.18
C ILE A 92 -9.30 13.14 9.68
N SER A 93 -9.63 12.95 10.96
CA SER A 93 -10.85 13.47 11.58
C SER A 93 -10.87 15.01 11.61
N PHE A 94 -9.69 15.65 11.62
CA PHE A 94 -9.58 17.10 11.55
C PHE A 94 -10.12 17.66 10.23
N PHE A 95 -10.24 16.83 9.19
CA PHE A 95 -10.75 17.19 7.87
C PHE A 95 -12.16 16.63 7.62
N GLY A 96 -12.78 16.06 8.65
CA GLY A 96 -14.16 15.57 8.61
C GLY A 96 -14.33 14.10 8.21
N ALA A 97 -13.24 13.31 8.16
CA ALA A 97 -13.38 11.88 7.99
C ALA A 97 -14.01 11.26 9.25
N MET A 98 -15.03 10.42 9.08
CA MET A 98 -15.77 9.84 10.20
C MET A 98 -15.87 8.32 10.06
N PRO A 99 -15.36 7.55 11.04
CA PRO A 99 -15.38 6.10 10.92
C PRO A 99 -16.81 5.54 10.99
N ASN A 100 -17.07 4.51 10.20
CA ASN A 100 -18.27 3.67 10.22
C ASN A 100 -19.60 4.41 9.96
N ASP A 101 -19.58 5.58 9.34
CA ASP A 101 -20.81 6.34 9.03
C ASP A 101 -21.40 6.02 7.65
N ASN A 102 -20.74 5.13 6.90
CA ASN A 102 -21.06 4.73 5.53
C ASN A 102 -21.07 5.88 4.51
N LYS A 103 -20.32 6.95 4.76
CA LYS A 103 -20.13 8.06 3.82
C LYS A 103 -18.73 8.01 3.22
N ASP A 104 -18.58 8.73 2.11
CA ASP A 104 -17.32 8.84 1.39
C ASP A 104 -16.37 9.82 2.10
N ASP A 105 -15.29 9.29 2.67
CA ASP A 105 -14.21 10.02 3.34
C ASP A 105 -13.07 10.40 2.38
N THR A 106 -13.17 10.09 1.08
CA THR A 106 -12.10 10.30 0.09
C THR A 106 -11.51 11.70 0.18
N ARG A 107 -12.37 12.73 0.18
CA ARG A 107 -11.90 14.11 0.17
C ARG A 107 -11.25 14.50 1.48
N ALA A 108 -11.78 14.06 2.62
CA ALA A 108 -11.21 14.37 3.93
C ALA A 108 -9.82 13.74 4.10
N ILE A 109 -9.67 12.47 3.69
CA ILE A 109 -8.37 11.78 3.74
C ILE A 109 -7.38 12.43 2.78
N GLN A 110 -7.80 12.79 1.56
CA GLN A 110 -6.92 13.49 0.63
C GLN A 110 -6.52 14.88 1.14
N ASP A 111 -7.44 15.62 1.76
CA ASP A 111 -7.15 16.93 2.36
C ASP A 111 -6.10 16.81 3.47
N ALA A 112 -6.13 15.74 4.27
CA ALA A 112 -5.08 15.45 5.26
C ALA A 112 -3.72 15.16 4.62
N ILE A 113 -3.69 14.36 3.55
CA ILE A 113 -2.46 14.04 2.80
C ILE A 113 -1.86 15.31 2.17
N ASP A 114 -2.69 16.11 1.51
CA ASP A 114 -2.25 17.35 0.85
C ASP A 114 -1.78 18.37 1.90
N PHE A 115 -2.39 18.41 3.10
CA PHE A 115 -1.98 19.31 4.17
C PHE A 115 -0.60 18.96 4.68
N ALA A 116 -0.39 17.67 4.93
CA ALA A 116 0.88 17.15 5.42
C ALA A 116 2.02 17.45 4.45
N PHE A 117 1.77 17.21 3.15
CA PHE A 117 2.70 17.53 2.08
C PHE A 117 3.03 19.04 2.01
N GLN A 118 2.01 19.90 1.96
CA GLN A 118 2.21 21.35 1.77
C GLN A 118 2.86 22.06 2.96
N ASN A 119 2.78 21.49 4.16
CA ASN A 119 3.27 22.13 5.38
C ASN A 119 4.41 21.35 6.05
N GLY A 120 4.98 20.35 5.36
CA GLY A 120 6.14 19.58 5.85
C GLY A 120 5.85 18.71 7.06
N PHE A 121 4.59 18.34 7.30
CA PHE A 121 4.24 17.43 8.40
C PHE A 121 4.49 16.00 7.97
N PRO A 122 5.21 15.20 8.77
CA PRO A 122 5.57 13.86 8.35
C PRO A 122 4.39 12.89 8.51
N GLN A 123 3.58 13.01 9.56
CA GLN A 123 2.73 11.90 10.01
C GLN A 123 1.23 12.20 9.97
N ILE A 124 0.50 11.36 9.25
CA ILE A 124 -0.95 11.32 9.15
C ILE A 124 -1.45 10.14 10.00
N ILE A 125 -2.33 10.43 10.95
CA ILE A 125 -2.99 9.44 11.79
C ILE A 125 -4.35 9.12 11.19
N ILE A 126 -4.62 7.82 11.11
CA ILE A 126 -5.94 7.29 10.74
C ILE A 126 -6.45 6.54 11.96
N PRO A 127 -7.48 7.05 12.66
CA PRO A 127 -7.94 6.45 13.90
C PRO A 127 -8.58 5.07 13.67
N VAL A 128 -8.98 4.41 14.75
CA VAL A 128 -9.71 3.13 14.69
C VAL A 128 -11.06 3.34 14.01
N GLY A 129 -11.42 2.44 13.10
CA GLY A 129 -12.69 2.41 12.40
C GLY A 129 -12.56 2.07 10.91
N THR A 130 -13.70 2.03 10.23
CA THR A 130 -13.77 1.83 8.78
C THR A 130 -14.07 3.16 8.09
N PHE A 131 -13.20 3.58 7.18
CA PHE A 131 -13.35 4.77 6.37
C PHE A 131 -13.58 4.35 4.92
N LEU A 132 -14.54 4.98 4.24
CA LEU A 132 -14.78 4.68 2.84
C LEU A 132 -13.99 5.67 1.99
N ALA A 133 -13.18 5.17 1.06
CA ALA A 133 -12.37 6.04 0.21
C ALA A 133 -12.16 5.43 -1.18
N ASP A 134 -11.77 6.27 -2.12
CA ASP A 134 -11.39 5.88 -3.47
C ASP A 134 -10.32 6.82 -4.05
N SER A 135 -9.37 6.26 -4.81
CA SER A 135 -8.39 7.03 -5.59
C SER A 135 -7.61 8.09 -4.79
N LEU A 136 -7.06 7.69 -3.63
CA LEU A 136 -6.17 8.52 -2.85
C LEU A 136 -4.82 8.67 -3.56
N ILE A 137 -4.30 9.89 -3.60
CA ILE A 137 -2.99 10.23 -4.17
C ILE A 137 -1.99 10.42 -3.04
N ILE A 138 -1.04 9.48 -2.97
CA ILE A 138 0.10 9.51 -2.07
C ILE A 138 1.10 10.56 -2.58
N ARG A 139 1.44 11.52 -1.72
CA ARG A 139 2.38 12.60 -2.02
C ARG A 139 3.78 12.24 -1.53
N ASN A 140 4.77 13.00 -1.99
CA ASN A 140 6.13 12.91 -1.49
C ASN A 140 6.18 13.12 0.03
N GLY A 141 6.88 12.24 0.76
CA GLY A 141 7.04 12.31 2.21
C GLY A 141 5.82 11.87 3.02
N THR A 142 4.74 11.37 2.40
CA THR A 142 3.55 10.90 3.11
C THR A 142 3.90 9.77 4.09
N LYS A 143 3.63 9.97 5.39
CA LYS A 143 3.67 8.88 6.38
C LYS A 143 2.29 8.65 6.99
N MET A 144 1.60 7.58 6.60
CA MET A 144 0.28 7.22 7.10
C MET A 144 0.39 6.09 8.11
N ARG A 145 -0.28 6.24 9.26
CA ARG A 145 -0.31 5.25 10.32
C ARG A 145 -1.70 5.04 10.88
N GLY A 146 -2.11 3.78 11.00
CA GLY A 146 -3.32 3.39 11.72
C GLY A 146 -3.05 2.39 12.85
N HIS A 147 -4.06 1.56 13.12
CA HIS A 147 -4.08 0.55 14.19
C HIS A 147 -4.21 -0.89 13.65
N TYR A 148 -3.52 -1.19 12.56
CA TYR A 148 -3.57 -2.47 11.83
C TYR A 148 -5.03 -2.84 11.51
N ARG A 149 -5.51 -3.99 12.00
CA ARG A 149 -6.90 -4.44 11.85
C ARG A 149 -7.95 -3.53 12.49
N GLY A 150 -7.54 -2.62 13.38
CA GLY A 150 -8.42 -1.61 13.95
C GLY A 150 -8.74 -0.48 12.96
N THR A 151 -7.91 -0.26 11.93
CA THR A 151 -8.09 0.83 10.97
C THR A 151 -8.23 0.28 9.56
N ILE A 152 -9.42 0.43 8.99
CA ILE A 152 -9.75 -0.09 7.67
C ILE A 152 -10.01 1.07 6.71
N ILE A 153 -9.28 1.14 5.60
CA ILE A 153 -9.65 1.94 4.44
C ILE A 153 -10.33 1.01 3.43
N LYS A 154 -11.59 1.27 3.15
CA LYS A 154 -12.43 0.43 2.31
C LYS A 154 -12.79 1.16 1.02
N SER A 155 -12.59 0.50 -0.12
CA SER A 155 -13.02 0.97 -1.44
C SER A 155 -14.52 1.29 -1.44
N PHE A 156 -14.87 2.53 -1.82
CA PHE A 156 -16.25 3.02 -1.74
C PHE A 156 -17.10 2.67 -2.96
N SER A 157 -16.50 2.65 -4.16
CA SER A 157 -17.24 2.49 -5.42
C SER A 157 -16.53 1.59 -6.43
N GLU A 158 -17.28 1.08 -7.41
CA GLU A 158 -16.71 0.38 -8.56
C GLU A 158 -15.88 1.30 -9.46
N ALA A 159 -14.88 0.73 -10.12
CA ALA A 159 -14.16 1.43 -11.18
C ALA A 159 -15.08 1.66 -12.39
N LYS A 160 -15.11 2.89 -12.90
CA LYS A 160 -15.91 3.29 -14.07
C LYS A 160 -15.03 3.95 -15.13
N GLY A 161 -15.47 3.89 -16.39
CA GLY A 161 -14.84 4.61 -17.50
C GLY A 161 -13.67 3.87 -18.16
N PRO A 162 -13.00 4.51 -19.14
CA PRO A 162 -11.94 3.90 -19.94
C PRO A 162 -10.69 3.53 -19.13
N ASP A 163 -10.43 4.24 -18.02
CA ASP A 163 -9.26 4.02 -17.16
C ASP A 163 -9.46 2.94 -16.09
N LYS A 164 -10.49 2.09 -16.24
CA LYS A 164 -10.84 1.03 -15.29
C LYS A 164 -9.63 0.13 -14.95
N ALA A 165 -8.84 -0.22 -15.96
CA ALA A 165 -7.64 -1.04 -15.82
C ALA A 165 -6.56 -0.40 -14.92
N LYS A 166 -6.57 0.93 -14.74
CA LYS A 166 -5.66 1.69 -13.89
C LYS A 166 -6.34 2.19 -12.60
N SER A 167 -7.53 1.67 -12.27
CA SER A 167 -8.25 2.09 -11.07
C SER A 167 -7.65 1.45 -9.82
N ALA A 168 -7.42 2.27 -8.78
CA ALA A 168 -6.81 1.83 -7.54
C ALA A 168 -7.30 2.67 -6.36
N LEU A 169 -7.28 2.07 -5.16
CA LEU A 169 -7.56 2.78 -3.92
C LEU A 169 -6.45 3.78 -3.59
N LEU A 170 -5.19 3.39 -3.79
CA LEU A 170 -4.02 4.26 -3.62
C LEU A 170 -3.18 4.32 -4.89
N LYS A 171 -2.82 5.53 -5.28
CA LYS A 171 -1.90 5.85 -6.36
C LYS A 171 -0.80 6.77 -5.84
N ILE A 172 0.35 6.79 -6.49
CA ILE A 172 1.34 7.84 -6.24
C ILE A 172 1.05 9.06 -7.10
N ASP A 173 1.50 10.23 -6.64
CA ASP A 173 1.53 11.44 -7.45
C ASP A 173 2.43 11.29 -8.68
N THR A 174 2.28 12.19 -9.64
CA THR A 174 3.20 12.35 -10.76
C THR A 174 4.57 12.86 -10.28
N ASN A 175 5.62 12.57 -11.06
CA ASN A 175 7.02 12.80 -10.68
C ASN A 175 7.52 11.86 -9.58
N ALA A 176 8.73 12.10 -9.08
CA ALA A 176 9.36 11.26 -8.08
C ALA A 176 8.66 11.46 -6.72
N VAL A 177 8.11 10.36 -6.20
CA VAL A 177 7.53 10.30 -4.85
C VAL A 177 8.52 9.56 -3.97
N THR A 178 8.98 10.19 -2.88
CA THR A 178 10.04 9.65 -2.03
C THR A 178 9.64 9.62 -0.57
N ASN A 179 10.30 8.80 0.25
CA ASN A 179 10.16 8.78 1.71
C ASN A 179 8.72 8.52 2.19
N VAL A 180 7.98 7.68 1.47
CA VAL A 180 6.64 7.26 1.88
C VAL A 180 6.72 6.17 2.93
N VAL A 181 5.91 6.28 3.98
CA VAL A 181 5.74 5.21 4.98
C VAL A 181 4.26 4.95 5.16
N ILE A 182 3.79 3.74 4.87
CA ILE A 182 2.39 3.34 5.12
C ILE A 182 2.44 2.16 6.06
N GLU A 183 1.85 2.30 7.25
CA GLU A 183 1.94 1.26 8.27
C GLU A 183 0.71 1.06 9.13
N ASN A 184 0.54 -0.17 9.61
CA ASN A 184 -0.53 -0.55 10.53
C ASN A 184 -1.90 -0.19 9.96
N LEU A 185 -2.22 -0.68 8.76
CA LEU A 185 -3.51 -0.44 8.09
C LEU A 185 -4.07 -1.71 7.45
N SER A 186 -5.38 -1.79 7.38
CA SER A 186 -6.09 -2.78 6.59
C SER A 186 -6.78 -2.10 5.40
N PHE A 187 -6.66 -2.68 4.22
CA PHE A 187 -7.29 -2.23 2.99
C PHE A 187 -8.28 -3.27 2.49
N PHE A 188 -9.50 -2.84 2.20
CA PHE A 188 -10.58 -3.71 1.73
C PHE A 188 -11.15 -3.22 0.41
N GLY A 189 -11.09 -4.06 -0.63
CA GLY A 189 -11.57 -3.69 -1.97
C GLY A 189 -13.08 -3.76 -2.13
N ASN A 190 -13.81 -4.33 -1.17
CA ASN A 190 -15.27 -4.52 -1.22
C ASN A 190 -15.75 -5.31 -2.45
N GLY A 191 -14.88 -6.13 -3.07
CA GLY A 191 -15.18 -6.86 -4.29
C GLY A 191 -15.11 -6.00 -5.56
N HIS A 192 -14.78 -4.71 -5.43
CA HIS A 192 -14.71 -3.81 -6.56
C HIS A 192 -13.53 -4.13 -7.48
N GLU A 193 -13.69 -3.88 -8.77
CA GLU A 193 -12.66 -4.08 -9.80
C GLU A 193 -11.63 -2.95 -9.77
N LYS A 194 -10.92 -2.86 -8.65
CA LYS A 194 -9.88 -1.88 -8.35
C LYS A 194 -8.68 -2.59 -7.78
N MET A 195 -7.52 -1.98 -7.94
CA MET A 195 -6.32 -2.38 -7.23
C MET A 195 -6.29 -1.76 -5.83
N CYS A 196 -5.52 -2.34 -4.91
CA CYS A 196 -5.24 -1.64 -3.66
C CYS A 196 -4.18 -0.55 -3.91
N PHE A 197 -3.01 -0.96 -4.41
CA PHE A 197 -1.92 -0.05 -4.75
C PHE A 197 -1.63 -0.13 -6.26
N TYR A 198 -1.66 1.03 -6.91
CA TYR A 198 -1.14 1.19 -8.27
C TYR A 198 -0.04 2.25 -8.27
N ILE A 199 1.20 1.78 -8.36
CA ILE A 199 2.40 2.60 -8.27
C ILE A 199 3.01 2.63 -9.67
N GLU A 200 2.60 3.62 -10.47
CA GLU A 200 3.09 3.85 -11.82
C GLU A 200 4.03 5.05 -11.84
N GLY A 201 5.24 4.86 -12.36
CA GLY A 201 6.16 5.97 -12.61
C GLY A 201 5.69 6.80 -13.81
N VAL A 202 4.94 7.87 -13.55
CA VAL A 202 4.47 8.80 -14.58
C VAL A 202 5.28 10.09 -14.55
N ARG A 203 6.02 10.36 -15.63
CA ARG A 203 6.77 11.61 -15.79
C ARG A 203 5.84 12.75 -16.16
N LYS A 204 6.20 13.93 -15.67
CA LYS A 204 5.66 15.21 -16.13
C LYS A 204 6.85 16.14 -16.36
N ASN A 205 6.86 16.83 -17.50
CA ASN A 205 7.90 17.81 -17.85
C ASN A 205 9.34 17.25 -17.78
N ASP A 206 9.53 16.02 -18.27
CA ASP A 206 10.81 15.31 -18.30
C ASP A 206 11.51 15.01 -16.97
N VAL A 207 10.89 15.30 -15.83
CA VAL A 207 11.45 14.99 -14.51
C VAL A 207 11.38 13.49 -14.23
N HIS A 208 12.33 12.97 -13.43
CA HIS A 208 12.28 11.61 -12.91
C HIS A 208 10.95 11.31 -12.19
N SER A 209 10.49 10.07 -12.27
CA SER A 209 9.26 9.64 -11.60
C SER A 209 9.37 8.27 -10.92
N GLY A 210 8.25 7.80 -10.36
CA GLY A 210 8.16 6.55 -9.63
C GLY A 210 8.31 6.74 -8.12
N LEU A 211 8.24 5.63 -7.40
CA LEU A 211 8.32 5.58 -5.95
C LEU A 211 9.73 5.22 -5.48
N TRP A 212 10.27 5.99 -4.53
CA TRP A 212 11.63 5.82 -4.05
C TRP A 212 11.73 5.79 -2.53
N LYS A 213 12.68 5.03 -1.97
CA LYS A 213 13.05 5.10 -0.54
C LYS A 213 11.84 5.02 0.39
N SER A 214 10.99 4.02 0.18
CA SER A 214 9.66 3.95 0.78
C SER A 214 9.40 2.61 1.46
N SER A 215 8.54 2.60 2.47
CA SER A 215 8.29 1.43 3.31
C SER A 215 6.80 1.20 3.57
N PHE A 216 6.39 -0.06 3.47
CA PHE A 216 5.02 -0.54 3.66
C PHE A 216 5.04 -1.65 4.72
N ARG A 217 4.45 -1.41 5.90
CA ARG A 217 4.64 -2.28 7.07
C ARG A 217 3.35 -2.67 7.76
N ASN A 218 3.22 -3.93 8.16
CA ASN A 218 2.03 -4.41 8.90
C ASN A 218 0.74 -4.01 8.19
N ILE A 219 0.59 -4.48 6.95
CA ILE A 219 -0.56 -4.17 6.11
C ILE A 219 -1.36 -5.44 5.84
N GLU A 220 -2.68 -5.34 5.86
CA GLU A 220 -3.57 -6.38 5.37
C GLU A 220 -4.34 -5.89 4.14
N ILE A 221 -4.35 -6.66 3.05
CA ILE A 221 -5.07 -6.34 1.81
C ILE A 221 -6.02 -7.47 1.49
N ARG A 222 -7.32 -7.16 1.33
CA ARG A 222 -8.35 -8.16 1.07
C ARG A 222 -9.40 -7.71 0.06
N ASN A 223 -9.99 -8.69 -0.62
CA ASN A 223 -11.22 -8.53 -1.39
C ASN A 223 -11.16 -7.41 -2.46
N PHE A 224 -10.03 -7.31 -3.15
CA PHE A 224 -9.91 -6.53 -4.39
C PHE A 224 -10.09 -7.50 -5.58
N SER A 225 -10.88 -7.10 -6.57
CA SER A 225 -11.15 -7.91 -7.77
C SER A 225 -10.19 -7.62 -8.93
N SER A 226 -9.25 -6.67 -8.75
CA SER A 226 -8.06 -6.50 -9.59
C SER A 226 -6.79 -6.79 -8.78
N HIS A 227 -5.59 -6.48 -9.32
CA HIS A 227 -4.32 -6.72 -8.65
C HIS A 227 -4.29 -6.09 -7.26
N SER A 228 -3.77 -6.78 -6.25
CA SER A 228 -3.65 -6.16 -4.92
C SER A 228 -2.58 -5.07 -4.94
N ILE A 229 -1.36 -5.40 -5.36
CA ILE A 229 -0.28 -4.44 -5.57
C ILE A 229 0.19 -4.54 -7.01
N TYR A 230 0.26 -3.40 -7.72
CA TYR A 230 0.86 -3.30 -9.05
C TYR A 230 1.90 -2.19 -9.07
N LEU A 231 3.17 -2.58 -9.26
CA LEU A 231 4.31 -1.71 -9.47
C LEU A 231 4.63 -1.67 -10.97
N LYS A 232 4.38 -0.53 -11.62
CA LYS A 232 4.74 -0.29 -13.02
C LYS A 232 5.84 0.78 -13.07
N GLY A 233 7.07 0.35 -13.34
CA GLY A 233 8.23 1.22 -13.44
C GLY A 233 8.62 1.44 -14.90
N GLY A 234 9.21 2.59 -15.19
CA GLY A 234 9.58 2.98 -16.55
C GLY A 234 8.40 3.57 -17.33
N ASP A 235 8.72 4.43 -18.29
CA ASP A 235 7.81 4.77 -19.38
C ASP A 235 8.25 4.00 -20.64
N SER A 236 7.43 4.04 -21.70
CA SER A 236 7.65 3.26 -22.93
C SER A 236 8.98 3.55 -23.66
N TYR A 237 9.76 4.55 -23.23
CA TYR A 237 10.98 4.98 -23.94
C TYR A 237 12.19 5.30 -23.06
N ALA A 238 12.09 5.32 -21.72
CA ALA A 238 13.18 5.77 -20.86
C ALA A 238 13.28 5.07 -19.49
N VAL A 239 14.53 4.92 -19.03
CA VAL A 239 14.94 4.40 -17.72
C VAL A 239 14.77 5.40 -16.56
N ASN A 240 13.85 6.36 -16.70
CA ASN A 240 13.77 7.54 -15.82
C ASN A 240 12.61 7.54 -14.82
N SER A 241 11.82 6.47 -14.82
CA SER A 241 10.61 6.36 -14.00
C SER A 241 10.58 5.12 -13.09
N PRO A 242 11.69 4.73 -12.45
CA PRO A 242 11.71 3.46 -11.76
C PRO A 242 11.06 3.54 -10.38
N ASN A 243 10.61 2.38 -9.90
CA ASN A 243 10.29 2.20 -8.48
C ASN A 243 11.49 1.54 -7.80
N GLN A 244 12.13 2.25 -6.85
CA GLN A 244 13.41 1.82 -6.27
C GLN A 244 13.57 2.02 -4.77
N PHE A 245 14.33 1.13 -4.12
CA PHE A 245 14.58 1.19 -2.68
C PHE A 245 13.28 1.11 -1.88
N ILE A 246 12.46 0.11 -2.17
CA ILE A 246 11.14 -0.06 -1.55
C ILE A 246 11.12 -1.35 -0.74
N SER A 247 10.63 -1.25 0.51
CA SER A 247 10.45 -2.40 1.40
C SER A 247 8.98 -2.64 1.72
N PHE A 248 8.55 -3.88 1.56
CA PHE A 248 7.28 -4.41 2.06
C PHE A 248 7.58 -5.40 3.18
N GLU A 249 7.07 -5.13 4.37
CA GLU A 249 7.33 -5.94 5.57
C GLU A 249 6.02 -6.33 6.25
N SER A 250 5.84 -7.62 6.51
CA SER A 250 4.61 -8.13 7.17
C SER A 250 3.33 -7.72 6.43
N VAL A 251 3.38 -7.73 5.09
CA VAL A 251 2.22 -7.43 4.24
C VAL A 251 1.49 -8.73 3.92
N ARG A 252 0.20 -8.79 4.26
CA ARG A 252 -0.65 -9.96 4.08
C ARG A 252 -1.72 -9.67 3.04
N ILE A 253 -1.70 -10.42 1.94
CA ILE A 253 -2.62 -10.27 0.82
C ILE A 253 -3.47 -11.53 0.73
N LYS A 254 -4.79 -11.34 0.70
CA LYS A 254 -5.77 -12.37 0.32
C LYS A 254 -6.61 -11.83 -0.83
N ARG A 255 -6.22 -12.20 -2.05
CA ARG A 255 -6.86 -11.71 -3.29
C ARG A 255 -8.02 -12.60 -3.73
N ASN A 256 -8.92 -12.04 -4.52
CA ASN A 256 -9.96 -12.83 -5.20
C ASN A 256 -9.32 -13.72 -6.29
N SER A 257 -9.88 -14.89 -6.53
CA SER A 257 -9.31 -15.90 -7.45
C SER A 257 -9.68 -15.67 -8.93
N MET A 258 -9.77 -14.41 -9.34
CA MET A 258 -10.11 -14.00 -10.70
C MET A 258 -8.98 -14.29 -11.69
N PRO A 259 -9.30 -14.64 -12.96
CA PRO A 259 -8.29 -14.83 -14.00
C PRO A 259 -7.48 -13.56 -14.24
N GLY A 260 -6.16 -13.72 -14.43
CA GLY A 260 -5.26 -12.61 -14.73
C GLY A 260 -4.96 -11.67 -13.54
N VAL A 261 -5.60 -11.85 -12.38
CA VAL A 261 -5.38 -11.02 -11.18
C VAL A 261 -4.26 -11.57 -10.32
N ASN A 262 -3.38 -10.70 -9.81
CA ASN A 262 -2.21 -11.09 -9.02
C ASN A 262 -2.27 -10.47 -7.62
N ALA A 263 -1.61 -11.10 -6.65
CA ALA A 263 -1.38 -10.47 -5.36
C ALA A 263 -0.34 -9.36 -5.53
N LEU A 264 0.69 -9.64 -6.32
CA LEU A 264 1.76 -8.71 -6.65
C LEU A 264 2.08 -8.80 -8.14
N ARG A 265 2.01 -7.66 -8.83
CA ARG A 265 2.46 -7.48 -10.20
C ARG A 265 3.59 -6.46 -10.23
N ILE A 266 4.70 -6.80 -10.88
CA ILE A 266 5.88 -5.96 -11.05
C ILE A 266 6.22 -5.96 -12.53
N GLU A 267 6.12 -4.80 -13.18
CA GLU A 267 6.41 -4.65 -14.60
C GLU A 267 7.26 -3.44 -14.91
N GLY A 268 8.18 -3.62 -15.86
CA GLY A 268 9.11 -2.60 -16.30
C GLY A 268 10.21 -2.32 -15.27
N GLN A 269 10.66 -1.07 -15.19
CA GLN A 269 11.84 -0.66 -14.42
C GLN A 269 11.60 -0.61 -12.91
N ASN A 270 11.54 -1.77 -12.26
CA ASN A 270 11.49 -1.86 -10.80
C ASN A 270 12.78 -2.46 -10.29
N ALA A 271 13.41 -1.84 -9.30
CA ALA A 271 14.62 -2.41 -8.73
C ALA A 271 14.80 -2.17 -7.23
N GLN A 272 15.65 -2.97 -6.60
CA GLN A 272 15.97 -2.84 -5.18
C GLN A 272 14.70 -2.89 -4.32
N LEU A 273 13.90 -3.92 -4.59
CA LEU A 273 12.66 -4.21 -3.88
C LEU A 273 12.89 -5.35 -2.88
N SER A 274 12.35 -5.22 -1.67
CA SER A 274 12.40 -6.29 -0.66
C SER A 274 11.02 -6.60 -0.12
N PHE A 275 10.66 -7.88 -0.09
CA PHE A 275 9.44 -8.41 0.51
C PHE A 275 9.84 -9.35 1.66
N LEU A 276 9.59 -8.91 2.90
CA LEU A 276 10.00 -9.61 4.12
C LEU A 276 8.77 -10.03 4.92
N ASN A 277 8.67 -11.31 5.28
CA ASN A 277 7.56 -11.85 6.09
C ASN A 277 6.17 -11.60 5.47
N CYS A 278 6.07 -11.62 4.14
CA CYS A 278 4.83 -11.33 3.43
C CYS A 278 4.00 -12.60 3.18
N THR A 279 2.68 -12.45 3.10
CA THR A 279 1.76 -13.51 2.66
C THR A 279 1.07 -13.09 1.38
N MET A 280 1.10 -13.95 0.36
CA MET A 280 0.45 -13.73 -0.92
C MET A 280 -0.41 -14.94 -1.24
N ASP A 281 -1.69 -14.83 -0.89
CA ASP A 281 -2.65 -15.93 -0.97
C ASP A 281 -3.83 -15.55 -1.86
N SER A 282 -4.44 -16.56 -2.48
CA SER A 282 -5.72 -16.43 -3.17
C SER A 282 -6.84 -16.96 -2.29
N GLU A 283 -8.04 -16.40 -2.40
CA GLU A 283 -9.22 -16.99 -1.75
C GLU A 283 -9.40 -18.43 -2.25
N ARG A 284 -9.24 -19.40 -1.35
CA ARG A 284 -9.40 -20.81 -1.68
C ARG A 284 -10.84 -21.08 -2.16
N ILE A 285 -11.02 -21.30 -3.47
CA ILE A 285 -12.34 -21.54 -4.09
C ILE A 285 -12.75 -23.03 -4.04
N GLU A 286 -12.14 -23.85 -3.17
CA GLU A 286 -12.27 -25.33 -3.07
C GLU A 286 -11.11 -26.08 -3.75
N VAL A 287 -10.87 -27.33 -3.32
CA VAL A 287 -9.80 -28.21 -3.83
C VAL A 287 -9.90 -28.43 -5.35
N ASN A 288 -11.11 -28.36 -5.91
CA ASN A 288 -11.38 -28.63 -7.33
C ASN A 288 -11.60 -27.39 -8.20
N ARG A 289 -11.52 -26.18 -7.61
CA ARG A 289 -11.64 -24.91 -8.33
C ARG A 289 -10.44 -24.04 -7.99
N PRO A 290 -9.28 -24.40 -8.52
CA PRO A 290 -8.09 -23.66 -8.20
C PRO A 290 -8.19 -22.21 -8.70
N ALA A 291 -7.51 -21.30 -8.01
CA ALA A 291 -7.40 -19.94 -8.51
C ALA A 291 -6.73 -19.95 -9.89
N THR A 292 -7.23 -19.10 -10.78
CA THR A 292 -6.91 -19.14 -12.22
C THR A 292 -5.73 -18.24 -12.60
N SER A 293 -4.99 -17.73 -11.61
CA SER A 293 -3.93 -16.75 -11.82
C SER A 293 -2.76 -16.94 -10.86
N TRP A 294 -1.62 -16.35 -11.23
CA TRP A 294 -0.36 -16.35 -10.47
C TRP A 294 -0.44 -15.38 -9.28
N ASN A 295 0.19 -15.70 -8.15
CA ASN A 295 0.24 -14.77 -7.03
C ASN A 295 1.25 -13.64 -7.28
N VAL A 296 2.44 -13.97 -7.74
CA VAL A 296 3.51 -13.02 -8.05
C VAL A 296 3.82 -13.06 -9.54
N PHE A 297 3.82 -11.89 -10.16
CA PHE A 297 4.09 -11.71 -11.58
C PHE A 297 5.18 -10.65 -11.75
N ILE A 298 6.31 -11.01 -12.36
CA ILE A 298 7.48 -10.15 -12.53
C ILE A 298 7.90 -10.21 -13.99
N ARG A 299 7.68 -9.13 -14.74
CA ARG A 299 7.97 -9.10 -16.17
C ARG A 299 8.62 -7.82 -16.66
N ARG A 300 9.34 -7.93 -17.79
CA ARG A 300 9.61 -6.78 -18.64
C ARG A 300 8.29 -6.09 -19.04
N ASP A 301 8.33 -4.77 -19.23
CA ASP A 301 7.18 -4.07 -19.82
C ASP A 301 6.90 -4.65 -21.23
N PRO A 302 5.65 -5.08 -21.53
CA PRO A 302 5.29 -5.60 -22.84
C PRO A 302 5.44 -4.59 -23.97
N GLU A 303 5.42 -3.29 -23.69
CA GLU A 303 5.65 -2.22 -24.67
C GLU A 303 7.14 -2.05 -25.03
N GLY A 304 8.01 -2.87 -24.45
CA GLY A 304 9.46 -2.73 -24.54
C GLY A 304 10.01 -1.88 -23.39
N GLY A 305 11.34 -1.87 -23.26
CA GLY A 305 12.01 -1.05 -22.24
C GLY A 305 12.76 -1.85 -21.17
N ALA A 306 12.90 -1.23 -20.00
CA ALA A 306 13.72 -1.75 -18.92
C ALA A 306 13.10 -2.95 -18.22
N THR A 307 13.94 -3.73 -17.57
CA THR A 307 13.57 -4.99 -16.92
C THR A 307 13.57 -4.87 -15.41
N PRO A 308 12.71 -5.61 -14.68
CA PRO A 308 12.80 -5.68 -13.24
C PRO A 308 14.15 -6.29 -12.82
N ALA A 309 14.77 -5.74 -11.78
CA ALA A 309 16.09 -6.17 -11.32
C ALA A 309 16.26 -6.08 -9.81
N ILE A 310 17.03 -6.97 -9.17
CA ILE A 310 17.39 -6.84 -7.73
C ILE A 310 16.12 -6.85 -6.86
N ILE A 311 15.43 -7.99 -6.85
CA ILE A 311 14.19 -8.17 -6.10
C ILE A 311 14.39 -9.33 -5.13
N LYS A 312 14.13 -9.10 -3.83
CA LYS A 312 14.25 -10.13 -2.80
C LYS A 312 12.89 -10.48 -2.20
N PHE A 313 12.61 -11.77 -2.11
CA PHE A 313 11.55 -12.35 -1.28
C PHE A 313 12.20 -13.18 -0.18
N ASP A 314 11.90 -12.86 1.08
CA ASP A 314 12.47 -13.53 2.25
C ASP A 314 11.37 -13.89 3.24
N THR A 315 11.30 -15.17 3.62
CA THR A 315 10.36 -15.68 4.62
C THR A 315 8.90 -15.39 4.23
N CYS A 316 8.58 -15.50 2.94
CA CYS A 316 7.24 -15.28 2.43
C CYS A 316 6.41 -16.57 2.40
N THR A 317 5.09 -16.44 2.49
CA THR A 317 4.13 -17.54 2.27
C THR A 317 3.31 -17.28 1.02
N ILE A 318 3.32 -18.22 0.07
CA ILE A 318 2.61 -18.11 -1.20
C ILE A 318 1.75 -19.37 -1.39
N GLN A 319 0.42 -19.19 -1.50
CA GLN A 319 -0.50 -20.33 -1.45
C GLN A 319 -1.71 -20.22 -2.40
N ASN A 320 -2.37 -21.36 -2.58
CA ASN A 320 -3.71 -21.52 -3.18
C ASN A 320 -3.89 -20.90 -4.57
N SER A 321 -2.94 -21.10 -5.48
CA SER A 321 -2.97 -20.49 -6.82
C SER A 321 -2.49 -21.42 -7.92
N ILE A 322 -2.75 -21.08 -9.19
CA ILE A 322 -2.14 -21.80 -10.32
C ILE A 322 -0.62 -21.68 -10.34
N GLY A 323 -0.11 -20.63 -9.70
CA GLY A 323 1.21 -20.11 -9.92
C GLY A 323 1.71 -19.33 -8.72
N ALA A 324 2.86 -19.69 -8.13
CA ALA A 324 3.45 -18.80 -7.13
C ALA A 324 4.18 -17.62 -7.80
N PHE A 325 5.21 -17.89 -8.61
CA PHE A 325 6.01 -16.86 -9.28
C PHE A 325 6.08 -17.07 -10.79
N ASP A 326 5.74 -16.02 -11.53
CA ASP A 326 5.91 -15.93 -12.98
C ASP A 326 6.93 -14.86 -13.33
N ILE A 327 8.14 -15.27 -13.72
CA ILE A 327 9.32 -14.39 -13.86
C ILE A 327 9.80 -14.40 -15.31
N TYR A 328 9.60 -13.31 -16.06
CA TYR A 328 9.97 -13.24 -17.48
C TYR A 328 10.79 -11.99 -17.77
N GLY A 329 11.99 -12.17 -18.33
CA GLY A 329 12.87 -11.05 -18.68
C GLY A 329 13.27 -10.20 -17.48
N ALA A 330 13.40 -10.80 -16.30
CA ALA A 330 13.87 -10.14 -15.08
C ALA A 330 15.30 -10.57 -14.73
N SER A 331 15.97 -9.79 -13.88
CA SER A 331 17.32 -10.10 -13.43
C SER A 331 17.48 -10.04 -11.90
N ASN A 332 18.40 -10.83 -11.35
CA ASN A 332 18.80 -10.75 -9.94
C ASN A 332 17.59 -10.84 -8.98
N VAL A 333 16.75 -11.86 -9.16
CA VAL A 333 15.59 -12.13 -8.29
C VAL A 333 15.96 -13.25 -7.34
N SER A 334 15.88 -13.00 -6.03
CA SER A 334 16.11 -14.01 -5.00
C SER A 334 14.83 -14.37 -4.27
N ILE A 335 14.61 -15.67 -4.08
CA ILE A 335 13.48 -16.26 -3.36
C ILE A 335 14.03 -17.20 -2.30
N GLU A 336 14.00 -16.74 -1.05
CA GLU A 336 14.67 -17.37 0.08
C GLU A 336 13.70 -17.66 1.23
N ASN A 337 13.87 -18.81 1.90
CA ASN A 337 13.13 -19.17 3.12
C ASN A 337 11.60 -19.14 2.99
N CYS A 338 11.06 -19.26 1.77
CA CYS A 338 9.64 -19.14 1.52
C CYS A 338 8.90 -20.48 1.68
N TRP A 339 7.62 -20.38 2.02
CA TRP A 339 6.67 -21.50 2.08
C TRP A 339 5.72 -21.46 0.89
N PHE A 340 5.70 -22.53 0.12
CA PHE A 340 4.82 -22.73 -1.03
C PHE A 340 3.84 -23.86 -0.74
N GLU A 341 2.54 -23.63 -0.94
CA GLU A 341 1.56 -24.70 -0.72
C GLU A 341 0.29 -24.59 -1.56
N ASN A 342 -0.23 -25.75 -1.97
CA ASN A 342 -1.43 -25.88 -2.80
C ASN A 342 -1.32 -25.09 -4.11
N ILE A 343 -0.25 -25.35 -4.86
CA ILE A 343 0.07 -24.65 -6.11
C ILE A 343 0.14 -25.64 -7.27
N LYS A 344 -0.36 -25.27 -8.45
CA LYS A 344 -0.17 -26.07 -9.67
C LYS A 344 1.26 -26.02 -10.17
N THR A 345 1.76 -24.81 -10.42
CA THR A 345 3.14 -24.58 -10.87
C THR A 345 3.78 -23.61 -9.90
N SER A 346 4.80 -24.02 -9.16
CA SER A 346 5.37 -23.10 -8.15
C SER A 346 6.09 -21.93 -8.81
N ILE A 347 7.08 -22.19 -9.66
CA ILE A 347 7.90 -21.13 -10.25
C ILE A 347 8.05 -21.37 -11.76
N ARG A 348 7.80 -20.32 -12.54
CA ARG A 348 8.09 -20.28 -13.98
C ARG A 348 9.03 -19.13 -14.29
N ILE A 349 10.07 -19.43 -15.07
CA ILE A 349 11.14 -18.50 -15.43
C ILE A 349 11.34 -18.55 -16.95
N GLY A 350 11.29 -17.39 -17.63
CA GLY A 350 11.39 -17.31 -19.09
C GLY A 350 11.96 -16.00 -19.63
N GLU A 351 11.95 -15.86 -20.97
CA GLU A 351 12.36 -14.65 -21.69
C GLU A 351 13.76 -14.12 -21.29
N ALA A 352 14.76 -14.99 -21.29
CA ALA A 352 16.15 -14.67 -20.96
C ALA A 352 16.33 -14.06 -19.55
N ALA A 353 15.51 -14.49 -18.59
CA ALA A 353 15.69 -14.12 -17.19
C ALA A 353 17.01 -14.70 -16.63
N LYS A 354 17.76 -13.87 -15.87
CA LYS A 354 19.13 -14.20 -15.43
C LYS A 354 19.36 -13.85 -13.96
N GLY A 355 20.27 -14.58 -13.30
CA GLY A 355 20.57 -14.34 -11.88
C GLY A 355 19.37 -14.64 -10.98
N ILE A 356 18.56 -15.63 -11.35
CA ILE A 356 17.43 -16.07 -10.51
C ILE A 356 17.96 -17.07 -9.49
N VAL A 357 17.66 -16.84 -8.20
CA VAL A 357 18.08 -17.71 -7.10
C VAL A 357 16.84 -18.14 -6.32
N VAL A 358 16.70 -19.44 -6.12
CA VAL A 358 15.61 -20.07 -5.38
C VAL A 358 16.22 -21.04 -4.39
N GLU A 359 16.31 -20.64 -3.12
CA GLU A 359 17.01 -21.43 -2.11
C GLU A 359 16.36 -21.47 -0.74
N ASN A 360 16.63 -22.55 0.00
CA ASN A 360 16.16 -22.76 1.37
C ASN A 360 14.63 -22.69 1.50
N ASN A 361 13.88 -23.00 0.44
CA ASN A 361 12.43 -22.94 0.44
C ASN A 361 11.80 -24.29 0.80
N ARG A 362 10.54 -24.24 1.22
CA ARG A 362 9.69 -25.41 1.40
C ARG A 362 8.53 -25.42 0.44
N PHE A 363 8.45 -26.47 -0.37
CA PHE A 363 7.37 -26.75 -1.30
C PHE A 363 6.51 -27.89 -0.76
N ALA A 364 5.35 -27.57 -0.19
CA ALA A 364 4.41 -28.55 0.37
C ALA A 364 3.18 -28.69 -0.55
N ASN A 365 3.03 -29.82 -1.24
CA ASN A 365 1.95 -29.98 -2.24
C ASN A 365 1.95 -28.89 -3.33
N ALA A 366 3.13 -28.36 -3.66
CA ALA A 366 3.30 -27.19 -4.51
C ALA A 366 3.66 -27.57 -5.97
N SER A 367 2.99 -28.61 -6.48
CA SER A 367 2.98 -29.00 -7.88
C SER A 367 1.73 -29.82 -8.14
N GLY A 368 0.98 -29.46 -9.18
CA GLY A 368 -0.24 -30.16 -9.56
C GLY A 368 -1.38 -30.06 -8.52
N TYR A 369 -1.35 -29.10 -7.60
CA TYR A 369 -2.23 -29.04 -6.43
C TYR A 369 -2.15 -30.29 -5.53
N GLY A 370 -0.94 -30.74 -5.21
CA GLY A 370 -0.75 -32.01 -4.53
C GLY A 370 -0.90 -33.21 -5.48
N GLY A 371 -0.42 -33.07 -6.73
CA GLY A 371 -0.45 -34.15 -7.73
C GLY A 371 -1.83 -34.48 -8.32
N LEU A 372 -2.86 -33.65 -8.08
CA LEU A 372 -4.20 -33.81 -8.68
C LEU A 372 -4.22 -33.51 -10.18
N THR A 373 -3.27 -32.71 -10.67
CA THR A 373 -3.14 -32.29 -12.07
C THR A 373 -1.68 -32.22 -12.48
N GLU A 374 -1.41 -32.01 -13.77
CA GLU A 374 -0.06 -31.69 -14.23
C GLU A 374 0.44 -30.36 -13.68
N GLY A 375 1.74 -30.27 -13.44
CA GLY A 375 2.39 -29.12 -12.81
C GLY A 375 3.85 -29.39 -12.51
N TYR A 376 4.57 -28.34 -12.13
CA TYR A 376 6.01 -28.41 -11.86
C TYR A 376 6.39 -27.52 -10.69
N VAL A 377 7.37 -27.94 -9.89
CA VAL A 377 7.97 -27.05 -8.89
C VAL A 377 8.71 -25.91 -9.59
N ILE A 378 9.50 -26.22 -10.61
CA ILE A 378 10.21 -25.22 -11.41
C ILE A 378 10.12 -25.49 -12.91
N ASN A 379 9.82 -24.46 -13.70
CA ASN A 379 9.79 -24.51 -15.17
C ASN A 379 10.65 -23.39 -15.74
N VAL A 380 11.69 -23.73 -16.52
CA VAL A 380 12.65 -22.76 -17.06
C VAL A 380 12.72 -22.83 -18.59
N THR A 381 12.38 -21.71 -19.23
CA THR A 381 12.27 -21.57 -20.69
C THR A 381 13.14 -20.43 -21.21
N GLY A 382 13.29 -20.36 -22.55
CA GLY A 382 13.89 -19.22 -23.27
C GLY A 382 15.20 -18.68 -22.69
N GLU A 383 16.34 -19.36 -22.94
CA GLU A 383 17.70 -18.97 -22.51
C GLU A 383 17.88 -18.52 -21.05
N SER A 384 16.91 -18.81 -20.19
CA SER A 384 16.88 -18.35 -18.81
C SER A 384 17.75 -19.21 -17.91
N GLN A 385 18.17 -18.64 -16.78
CA GLN A 385 19.10 -19.28 -15.84
C GLN A 385 18.59 -19.15 -14.41
N VAL A 386 18.65 -20.27 -13.68
CA VAL A 386 18.28 -20.32 -12.26
C VAL A 386 19.23 -21.21 -11.45
N ILE A 387 19.49 -20.77 -10.22
CA ILE A 387 20.07 -21.57 -9.14
C ILE A 387 18.92 -22.05 -8.26
N PHE A 388 18.74 -23.36 -8.15
CA PHE A 388 17.67 -24.01 -7.39
C PHE A 388 18.28 -25.00 -6.38
N GLU A 389 18.55 -24.53 -5.17
CA GLU A 389 19.39 -25.25 -4.19
C GLU A 389 18.78 -25.31 -2.79
N ARG A 390 19.11 -26.37 -2.03
CA ARG A 390 18.73 -26.50 -0.61
C ARG A 390 17.23 -26.39 -0.34
N ASN A 391 16.40 -26.77 -1.32
CA ASN A 391 14.95 -26.72 -1.18
C ASN A 391 14.40 -28.07 -0.67
N LEU A 392 13.41 -28.00 0.21
CA LEU A 392 12.63 -29.15 0.66
C LEU A 392 11.36 -29.26 -0.18
N VAL A 393 11.23 -30.34 -0.96
CA VAL A 393 10.00 -30.63 -1.70
C VAL A 393 9.29 -31.79 -1.02
N ALA A 394 8.13 -31.52 -0.43
CA ALA A 394 7.39 -32.47 0.39
C ALA A 394 5.94 -32.64 -0.09
N GLY A 395 5.41 -33.86 0.07
CA GLY A 395 4.04 -34.20 -0.27
C GLY A 395 3.91 -34.71 -1.71
N LYS A 396 2.72 -34.56 -2.29
CA LYS A 396 2.44 -35.03 -3.66
C LYS A 396 2.82 -33.95 -4.67
N TYR A 397 3.54 -34.35 -5.72
CA TYR A 397 3.89 -33.48 -6.83
C TYR A 397 3.89 -34.27 -8.14
N SER A 398 3.51 -33.60 -9.22
CA SER A 398 3.46 -34.16 -10.59
C SER A 398 4.83 -34.14 -11.28
N GLY A 399 5.64 -33.12 -11.03
CA GLY A 399 6.96 -32.98 -11.65
C GLY A 399 7.86 -32.03 -10.86
N LEU A 400 9.15 -32.36 -10.79
CA LEU A 400 10.11 -31.51 -10.10
C LEU A 400 10.54 -30.34 -11.00
N THR A 401 11.01 -30.63 -12.21
CA THR A 401 11.60 -29.63 -13.11
C THR A 401 11.18 -29.82 -14.56
N ILE A 402 10.94 -28.72 -15.29
CA ILE A 402 11.02 -28.67 -16.77
C ILE A 402 12.14 -27.72 -17.19
N LYS A 403 12.86 -28.11 -18.25
CA LYS A 403 13.91 -27.32 -18.87
C LYS A 403 13.82 -27.40 -20.39
N GLU A 404 13.64 -26.27 -21.05
CA GLU A 404 13.72 -26.17 -22.52
C GLU A 404 15.17 -26.02 -23.02
N ARG A 405 15.37 -26.24 -24.33
CA ARG A 405 16.68 -26.09 -24.99
C ARG A 405 17.21 -24.67 -24.78
N GLY A 406 18.46 -24.55 -24.32
CA GLY A 406 19.12 -23.26 -24.07
C GLY A 406 18.96 -22.73 -22.64
N SER A 407 17.96 -23.17 -21.88
CA SER A 407 17.82 -22.84 -20.46
C SER A 407 18.90 -23.51 -19.61
N LYS A 408 19.15 -23.02 -18.40
CA LYS A 408 20.05 -23.64 -17.40
C LYS A 408 19.38 -23.68 -16.02
N ILE A 409 19.44 -24.86 -15.40
CA ILE A 409 19.04 -25.06 -14.00
C ILE A 409 20.27 -25.64 -13.31
N HIS A 410 20.79 -24.91 -12.33
CA HIS A 410 21.83 -25.41 -11.43
C HIS A 410 21.15 -25.93 -10.17
N THR A 411 21.34 -27.20 -9.85
CA THR A 411 20.71 -27.84 -8.70
C THR A 411 21.76 -28.49 -7.82
N SER A 412 21.68 -28.25 -6.51
CA SER A 412 22.43 -28.97 -5.48
C SER A 412 21.59 -29.08 -4.20
N ASP A 413 21.82 -30.15 -3.42
CA ASP A 413 21.26 -30.35 -2.07
C ASP A 413 19.73 -30.19 -1.92
N ASN A 414 18.95 -30.55 -2.94
CA ASN A 414 17.49 -30.58 -2.83
C ASN A 414 17.03 -31.92 -2.22
N TYR A 415 16.04 -31.86 -1.33
CA TYR A 415 15.52 -33.03 -0.60
C TYR A 415 14.08 -33.35 -1.03
N PRO A 416 13.86 -34.10 -2.13
CA PRO A 416 12.52 -34.56 -2.49
C PRO A 416 12.06 -35.66 -1.53
N ARG A 417 10.90 -35.45 -0.90
CA ARG A 417 10.17 -36.44 -0.08
C ARG A 417 8.77 -36.60 -0.64
N GLN A 418 8.64 -37.50 -1.60
CA GLN A 418 7.32 -37.85 -2.14
C GLN A 418 6.58 -38.68 -1.08
N ALA A 419 5.39 -38.22 -0.68
CA ALA A 419 4.50 -39.02 0.15
C ALA A 419 3.80 -40.05 -0.75
N ASN A 420 3.86 -41.33 -0.35
CA ASN A 420 3.12 -42.41 -1.01
C ASN A 420 1.60 -42.17 -0.95
#